data_AF-A0A8T4YNL1-F1
#
_entry.id   AF-A0A8T4YNL1-F1
#
_cell.length_a   1.000
_cell.length_b   1.000
_cell.length_c   1.000
_cell.angle_alpha   90.00
_cell.angle_beta   90.00
_cell.angle_gamma   90.00
#
_symmetry.space_group_name_H-M   'P 1'
#
loop_
_entity.id
_entity.type
_entity.pdbx_description
1 polymer ?
#
loop_
_entity_poly.entity_id
_entity_poly.type
_entity_poly.pdbx_seq_one_letter_code
_entity_poly.pdbx_strand_id
1 'polypeptide(L)' 'MGMNVWGANPTQKRRDKLYIIAEILDIAKDGVLKTQIMYRANLSFTQLNDYLEFMLKVNLIDRIVERDKEIY' A
#
# COMPACT_ATOMS: atom_id res chain seq x y z
N MET A 1 -4.60 23.35 -37.76
CA MET A 1 -3.93 22.17 -37.18
C MET A 1 -3.81 22.41 -35.69
N GLY A 2 -4.64 21.84 -34.81
CA GLY A 2 -4.71 20.40 -34.49
C GLY A 2 -3.45 20.05 -33.69
N MET A 3 -3.46 19.73 -32.40
CA MET A 3 -4.34 18.76 -31.74
C MET A 3 -4.51 19.12 -30.25
N ASN A 4 -5.75 19.12 -29.78
CA ASN A 4 -6.10 19.22 -28.36
C ASN A 4 -6.14 17.79 -27.81
N VAL A 5 -5.18 17.40 -26.97
CA VAL A 5 -5.10 16.05 -26.40
C VAL A 5 -5.99 15.97 -25.15
N TRP A 6 -7.30 16.07 -25.33
CA TRP A 6 -8.30 15.73 -24.31
C TRP A 6 -9.05 14.49 -24.80
N GLY A 7 -8.57 13.31 -24.42
CA GLY A 7 -9.17 12.05 -24.88
C GLY A 7 -8.61 10.78 -24.28
N ALA A 8 -7.50 10.82 -23.54
CA ALA A 8 -7.20 9.75 -22.60
C ALA A 8 -7.90 10.10 -21.29
N ASN A 9 -9.08 9.53 -21.06
CA ASN A 9 -9.41 9.15 -19.69
C ASN A 9 -8.48 7.96 -19.44
N PRO A 10 -7.32 8.09 -18.73
CA PRO A 10 -6.61 6.90 -18.32
C PRO A 10 -7.61 6.18 -17.43
N THR A 11 -8.26 5.15 -17.97
CA THR A 11 -9.09 4.25 -17.18
C THR A 11 -8.26 3.94 -15.97
N GLN A 12 -8.70 4.43 -14.80
CA GLN A 12 -7.94 4.36 -13.57
C GLN A 12 -7.54 2.91 -13.41
N LYS A 13 -6.28 2.59 -13.76
CA LYS A 13 -5.89 1.21 -14.00
C LYS A 13 -6.07 0.53 -12.65
N ARG A 14 -6.94 -0.48 -12.59
CA ARG A 14 -7.16 -1.20 -11.34
C ARG A 14 -5.78 -1.59 -10.80
N ARG A 15 -5.45 -1.13 -9.60
CA ARG A 15 -4.19 -1.47 -8.94
C ARG A 15 -4.14 -2.99 -8.82
N ASP A 16 -3.12 -3.59 -9.42
CA ASP A 16 -2.88 -5.02 -9.26
C ASP A 16 -2.21 -5.28 -7.90
N LYS A 17 -2.11 -6.58 -7.55
CA LYS A 17 -1.57 -6.99 -6.23
C LYS A 17 -0.13 -6.55 -6.03
N LEU A 18 0.69 -6.59 -7.09
CA LEU A 18 2.10 -6.24 -7.00
C LEU A 18 2.27 -4.74 -6.75
N TYR A 19 1.46 -3.92 -7.41
CA TYR A 19 1.41 -2.48 -7.17
C TYR A 19 1.05 -2.18 -5.71
N ILE A 20 0.03 -2.85 -5.16
CA ILE A 20 -0.38 -2.65 -3.77
C ILE A 20 0.73 -3.06 -2.80
N ILE A 21 1.42 -4.18 -3.05
CA ILE A 21 2.55 -4.61 -2.22
C ILE A 21 3.68 -3.57 -2.26
N ALA A 22 4.05 -3.09 -3.45
CA ALA A 22 5.09 -2.07 -3.61
C ALA A 22 4.73 -0.76 -2.88
N GLU A 23 3.46 -0.36 -2.94
CA GLU A 23 2.95 0.82 -2.25
C GLU A 23 3.00 0.67 -0.72
N ILE A 24 2.62 -0.50 -0.18
CA ILE A 24 2.75 -0.80 1.26
C ILE A 24 4.21 -0.72 1.69
N LEU A 25 5.14 -1.32 0.94
CA LEU A 25 6.58 -1.31 1.26
C LEU A 25 7.17 0.10 1.25
N ASP A 26 6.82 0.93 0.26
CA ASP A 26 7.30 2.33 0.22
C ASP A 26 6.75 3.16 1.38
N ILE A 27 5.49 2.94 1.78
CA ILE A 27 4.90 3.62 2.94
C ILE A 27 5.56 3.18 4.25
N ALA A 28 5.94 1.92 4.37
CA ALA A 28 6.46 1.30 5.59
C ALA A 28 7.97 1.41 5.78
N LYS A 29 8.72 1.87 4.77
CA LYS A 29 10.20 1.90 4.79
C LYS A 29 10.86 2.54 6.03
N ASP A 30 10.18 3.52 6.63
CA ASP A 30 10.69 4.29 7.78
C ASP A 30 10.03 3.86 9.11
N GLY A 31 9.27 2.77 9.12
CA GLY A 31 8.48 2.31 10.26
C GLY A 31 7.25 3.18 10.45
N VAL A 32 6.06 2.63 10.22
CA VAL A 32 4.80 3.38 10.36
C VAL A 32 3.71 2.56 11.04
N LEU A 33 2.71 3.27 11.57
CA LEU A 33 1.55 2.60 12.13
C LEU A 33 0.72 1.95 11.01
N LYS A 34 0.13 0.79 11.32
CA LYS A 34 -0.83 0.09 10.45
C LYS A 34 -1.91 1.00 9.87
N THR A 35 -2.43 1.93 10.68
CA THR A 35 -3.45 2.89 10.25
C THR A 35 -2.90 3.87 9.20
N GLN A 36 -1.63 4.28 9.29
CA GLN A 36 -1.00 5.14 8.30
C GLN A 36 -0.83 4.42 6.96
N ILE A 37 -0.49 3.12 6.98
CA ILE A 37 -0.47 2.28 5.77
C ILE A 37 -1.86 2.24 5.14
N MET A 38 -2.89 1.96 5.95
CA MET A 38 -4.28 1.87 5.47
C MET A 38 -4.73 3.13 4.73
N TYR A 39 -4.53 4.29 5.37
CA TYR A 39 -4.96 5.56 4.80
C TYR A 39 -4.14 5.97 3.58
N ARG A 40 -2.82 5.75 3.58
CA ARG A 40 -1.94 6.14 2.46
C ARG A 40 -2.09 5.20 1.27
N ALA A 41 -2.21 3.90 1.50
CA ALA A 41 -2.43 2.90 0.45
C ALA A 41 -3.90 2.83 0.01
N ASN A 42 -4.82 3.60 0.60
CA ASN A 42 -6.25 3.56 0.30
C ASN A 42 -6.80 2.13 0.28
N LEU A 43 -6.55 1.38 1.35
CA LEU A 43 -7.00 0.00 1.55
C LEU A 43 -8.07 -0.07 2.63
N SER A 44 -9.01 -1.00 2.50
CA SER A 44 -9.87 -1.34 3.63
C SER A 44 -9.06 -2.06 4.72
N PHE A 45 -9.59 -2.08 5.95
CA PHE A 45 -8.99 -2.83 7.05
C PHE A 45 -8.76 -4.32 6.69
N THR A 46 -9.75 -4.96 6.08
CA THR A 46 -9.65 -6.36 5.63
C THR A 46 -8.57 -6.53 4.58
N GLN A 47 -8.53 -5.67 3.56
CA GLN A 47 -7.52 -5.76 2.51
C GLN A 47 -6.10 -5.60 3.09
N LEU A 48 -5.89 -4.59 3.93
CA LEU A 48 -4.58 -4.37 4.53
C LEU A 48 -4.15 -5.56 5.40
N ASN A 49 -5.06 -6.15 6.18
CA ASN A 49 -4.74 -7.35 6.97
C ASN A 49 -4.30 -8.51 6.10
N ASP A 50 -5.03 -8.80 5.01
CA ASP A 50 -4.70 -9.91 4.11
C ASP A 50 -3.31 -9.71 3.48
N TYR A 51 -2.99 -8.46 3.08
CA TYR A 51 -1.67 -8.14 2.54
C TYR A 51 -0.57 -8.23 3.60
N LEU A 52 -0.76 -7.66 4.78
CA LEU A 52 0.24 -7.70 5.86
C LEU A 52 0.49 -9.14 6.34
N GLU A 53 -0.55 -9.95 6.50
CA GLU A 53 -0.42 -11.36 6.87
C GLU A 53 0.40 -12.13 5.82
N PHE A 54 0.08 -11.94 4.53
CA PHE A 54 0.84 -12.53 3.45
C PHE A 54 2.30 -12.07 3.46
N MET A 55 2.54 -10.76 3.55
CA MET A 55 3.88 -10.17 3.48
C MET A 55 4.75 -10.54 4.68
N LEU A 56 4.18 -10.62 5.88
CA LEU A 56 4.87 -11.15 7.07
C LEU A 56 5.23 -12.62 6.89
N LYS A 57 4.29 -13.44 6.39
CA LYS A 57 4.51 -14.88 6.15
C LYS A 57 5.65 -15.15 5.17
N VAL A 58 5.86 -14.27 4.19
CA VAL A 58 6.94 -14.39 3.19
C VAL A 58 8.18 -13.55 3.52
N ASN A 59 8.24 -12.93 4.71
CA ASN A 59 9.34 -12.06 5.16
C ASN A 59 9.64 -10.88 4.20
N LEU A 60 8.60 -10.28 3.62
CA LEU A 60 8.72 -9.05 2.84
C LEU A 60 8.66 -7.78 3.69
N ILE A 61 8.07 -7.86 4.87
CA ILE A 61 7.95 -6.77 5.84
C ILE A 61 8.05 -7.35 7.24
N ASP A 62 8.57 -6.56 8.19
CA ASP A 62 8.63 -6.94 9.59
C ASP A 62 7.52 -6.24 10.39
N ARG A 63 7.25 -6.75 11.59
CA ARG A 63 6.40 -6.08 12.57
C ARG A 63 7.16 -5.98 13.88
N ILE A 64 7.39 -4.77 14.35
CA ILE A 64 8.06 -4.50 15.62
C ILE A 64 7.14 -3.71 16.55
N VAL A 65 7.35 -3.87 17.85
CA VAL A 65 6.60 -3.12 18.87
C VAL A 65 7.53 -2.04 19.42
N GLU A 66 7.20 -0.78 19.16
CA GLU A 66 7.90 0.37 19.69
C GLU A 66 6.94 1.22 20.53
N ARG A 67 7.30 1.48 21.80
CA ARG A 67 6.50 2.31 22.72
C ARG A 67 5.01 1.87 22.76
N ASP A 68 4.80 0.57 22.91
CA ASP A 68 3.48 -0.09 22.94
C ASP A 68 2.65 0.04 21.65
N LYS A 69 3.28 0.40 20.53
CA LYS A 69 2.65 0.48 19.21
C LYS A 69 3.27 -0.50 18.24
N GLU A 70 2.43 -1.19 17.48
CA GLU A 70 2.89 -1.97 16.33
C GLU A 70 3.26 -1.02 15.18
N ILE A 71 4.52 -1.08 14.78
CA ILE A 71 5.01 -0.45 13.56
C ILE A 71 5.45 -1.54 12.57
N TYR A 72 5.23 -1.21 11.31
CA TYR A 72 5.50 -2.04 10.14
C TYR A 72 6.46 -1.29 9.22
#